data_AF-A0A096ME63-F1
#
_entry.id   AF-A0A096ME63-F1
#
_cell.length_a   1.000
_cell.length_b   1.000
_cell.length_c   1.000
_cell.angle_alpha   90.00
_cell.angle_beta   90.00
_cell.angle_gamma   90.00
#
_symmetry.space_group_name_H-M   'P 1'
#
loop_
_entity.id
_entity.type
_entity.pdbx_description
1 polymer ?
#
loop_
_entity_poly.entity_id
_entity_poly.type
_entity_poly.pdbx_seq_one_letter_code
_entity_poly.pdbx_strand_id
1 'polypeptide(L)'
;RGKVVHTEGVSLPEGTIADVEHSYKYLGIPQANGKLDEVTRKGATAKYLQQIRQILRSQLNGKNKIRAINSYGLPVIRYPAGITTWPMEEIKTTDGKTRKLLTMHGGFPPKPSPLRLYTSRKEGG
;
A
#
# COMPACT_ATOMS: atom_id res chain seq x y z
N ARG A 1 -11.71 -19.71 11.17
CA ARG A 1 -11.97 -18.84 10.00
C ARG A 1 -13.45 -18.95 9.69
N GLY A 2 -14.20 -17.84 9.72
CA GLY A 2 -15.64 -17.84 9.45
C GLY A 2 -15.93 -18.15 7.98
N LYS A 3 -16.96 -18.96 7.73
CA LYS A 3 -17.45 -19.29 6.39
C LYS A 3 -18.54 -18.27 6.05
N VAL A 4 -18.46 -17.63 4.89
CA VAL A 4 -19.53 -16.77 4.38
C VAL A 4 -20.73 -17.68 4.07
N VAL A 5 -21.86 -17.41 4.70
CA VAL A 5 -23.12 -18.13 4.49
C VAL A 5 -24.08 -17.13 3.88
N HIS A 6 -24.62 -17.45 2.69
CA HIS A 6 -25.70 -16.66 2.12
C HIS A 6 -26.94 -16.80 2.99
N THR A 7 -27.47 -15.66 3.43
CA THR A 7 -28.71 -15.58 4.20
C THR A 7 -29.79 -15.00 3.32
N GLU A 8 -31.02 -15.52 3.43
CA GLU A 8 -32.21 -15.10 2.65
C GLU A 8 -32.72 -13.68 3.00
N GLY A 9 -31.90 -12.86 3.66
CA GLY A 9 -32.22 -11.50 4.09
C GLY A 9 -32.90 -11.43 5.45
N VAL A 10 -32.79 -10.27 6.10
CA VAL A 10 -33.48 -9.95 7.35
C VAL A 10 -34.59 -8.95 7.05
N SER A 11 -35.81 -9.25 7.49
CA SER A 11 -36.96 -8.35 7.37
C SER A 11 -36.91 -7.27 8.45
N LEU A 12 -36.94 -6.00 8.04
CA LEU A 12 -37.00 -4.83 8.91
C LEU A 12 -38.34 -4.08 8.68
N PRO A 13 -38.79 -3.28 9.66
CA PRO A 13 -40.06 -2.55 9.55
C PRO A 13 -40.12 -1.55 8.37
N GLU A 14 -38.97 -1.12 7.82
CA GLU A 14 -38.89 -0.30 6.60
C GLU A 14 -37.92 -0.89 5.55
N GLY A 15 -38.07 -2.17 5.22
CA GLY A 15 -37.44 -2.78 4.03
C GLY A 15 -36.66 -4.07 4.30
N THR A 16 -36.00 -4.58 3.25
CA THR A 16 -35.26 -5.85 3.30
C THR A 16 -33.78 -5.58 3.05
N ILE A 17 -32.90 -6.04 3.95
CA ILE A 17 -31.46 -6.07 3.69
C ILE A 17 -31.18 -7.34 2.86
N ALA A 18 -30.96 -7.16 1.56
CA ALA A 18 -30.48 -8.22 0.68
C ALA A 18 -28.97 -8.41 0.81
N ASP A 19 -28.48 -9.61 0.50
CA ASP A 19 -27.06 -9.88 0.38
C ASP A 19 -26.46 -9.02 -0.74
N VAL A 20 -25.27 -8.45 -0.55
CA VAL A 20 -24.73 -7.47 -1.50
C VAL A 20 -24.27 -8.20 -2.77
N GLU A 21 -25.05 -8.09 -3.86
CA GLU A 21 -24.75 -8.73 -5.15
C GLU A 21 -23.47 -8.20 -5.84
N HIS A 22 -23.06 -6.96 -5.54
CA HIS A 22 -21.94 -6.29 -6.20
C HIS A 22 -20.91 -5.77 -5.19
N SER A 23 -19.63 -5.87 -5.53
CA SER A 23 -18.58 -5.27 -4.70
C SER A 23 -18.70 -3.74 -4.69
N TYR A 24 -18.88 -3.12 -3.54
CA TYR A 24 -18.87 -1.66 -3.37
C TYR A 24 -17.54 -1.20 -2.76
N LYS A 25 -17.28 0.11 -2.72
CA LYS A 25 -16.02 0.65 -2.18
C LYS A 25 -16.30 1.50 -0.95
N TYR A 26 -15.75 1.10 0.19
CA TYR A 26 -15.84 1.85 1.45
C TYR A 26 -14.45 2.33 1.87
N LEU A 27 -14.31 3.63 2.12
CA LEU A 27 -13.04 4.26 2.53
C LEU A 27 -11.82 3.90 1.64
N GLY A 28 -12.06 3.64 0.35
CA GLY A 28 -10.99 3.26 -0.56
C GLY A 28 -10.81 1.75 -0.76
N ILE A 29 -11.42 0.92 0.07
CA ILE A 29 -11.26 -0.54 0.10
C ILE A 29 -12.51 -1.19 -0.51
N PRO A 30 -12.35 -2.09 -1.48
CA PRO A 30 -13.47 -2.84 -2.02
C PRO A 30 -14.03 -3.78 -0.93
N GLN A 31 -15.35 -3.77 -0.76
CA GLN A 31 -16.14 -4.57 0.16
C GLN A 31 -17.08 -5.46 -0.66
N ALA A 32 -17.00 -6.76 -0.43
CA ALA A 32 -17.76 -7.81 -1.12
C ALA A 32 -17.66 -9.13 -0.33
N ASN A 33 -18.50 -10.09 -0.67
CA ASN A 33 -18.41 -11.45 -0.14
C ASN A 33 -17.23 -12.19 -0.80
N GLY A 34 -16.02 -12.08 -0.23
CA GLY A 34 -14.82 -12.75 -0.78
C GLY A 34 -13.46 -12.25 -0.25
N LYS A 35 -12.37 -12.76 -0.84
CA LYS A 35 -10.98 -12.47 -0.42
C LYS A 35 -10.45 -11.16 -1.02
N LEU A 36 -10.96 -10.02 -0.53
CA LEU A 36 -10.62 -8.67 -1.02
C LEU A 36 -9.27 -8.15 -0.52
N ASP A 37 -8.69 -8.82 0.45
CA ASP A 37 -7.39 -8.51 1.03
C ASP A 37 -6.30 -8.39 -0.04
N GLU A 38 -6.23 -9.36 -0.96
CA GLU A 38 -5.20 -9.37 -1.99
C GLU A 38 -5.39 -8.24 -3.01
N VAL A 39 -6.63 -7.98 -3.41
CA VAL A 39 -6.98 -6.87 -4.31
C VAL A 39 -6.60 -5.54 -3.69
N THR A 40 -6.89 -5.38 -2.40
CA THR A 40 -6.57 -4.17 -1.62
C THR A 40 -5.06 -3.95 -1.53
N ARG A 41 -4.28 -5.00 -1.20
CA ARG A 41 -2.81 -4.91 -1.13
C ARG A 41 -2.18 -4.60 -2.48
N LYS A 42 -2.64 -5.25 -3.56
CA LYS A 42 -2.16 -4.98 -4.93
C LYS A 42 -2.46 -3.55 -5.35
N GLY A 43 -3.67 -3.07 -5.11
CA GLY A 43 -4.08 -1.70 -5.41
C GLY A 43 -3.25 -0.65 -4.63
N ALA A 44 -3.05 -0.87 -3.34
CA ALA A 44 -2.23 -0.01 -2.48
C ALA A 44 -0.77 0.03 -2.98
N THR A 45 -0.20 -1.12 -3.31
CA THR A 45 1.18 -1.23 -3.82
C THR A 45 1.34 -0.50 -5.15
N ALA A 46 0.39 -0.64 -6.06
CA ALA A 46 0.41 0.04 -7.35
C ALA A 46 0.37 1.57 -7.18
N LYS A 47 -0.52 2.07 -6.32
CA LYS A 47 -0.66 3.51 -6.03
C LYS A 47 0.58 4.07 -5.34
N TYR A 48 1.16 3.34 -4.39
CA TYR A 48 2.42 3.71 -3.74
C TYR A 48 3.56 3.85 -4.75
N LEU A 49 3.76 2.86 -5.63
CA LEU A 49 4.80 2.93 -6.66
C LEU A 49 4.57 4.06 -7.66
N GLN A 50 3.31 4.38 -7.97
CA GLN A 50 2.95 5.54 -8.79
C GLN A 50 3.38 6.85 -8.10
N GLN A 51 3.07 7.03 -6.82
CA GLN A 51 3.45 8.23 -6.07
C GLN A 51 4.97 8.35 -5.92
N ILE A 52 5.69 7.25 -5.68
CA ILE A 52 7.16 7.28 -5.66
C ILE A 52 7.72 7.77 -6.99
N ARG A 53 7.23 7.28 -8.13
CA ARG A 53 7.68 7.77 -9.44
C ARG A 53 7.46 9.27 -9.61
N GLN A 54 6.32 9.80 -9.14
CA GLN A 54 6.03 11.23 -9.18
C GLN A 54 7.02 12.02 -8.30
N ILE A 55 7.24 11.60 -7.06
CA ILE A 55 8.19 12.23 -6.14
C ILE A 55 9.60 12.21 -6.74
N LEU A 56 10.03 11.09 -7.31
CA LEU A 56 11.38 10.96 -7.85
C LEU A 56 11.62 11.78 -9.11
N ARG A 57 10.57 12.00 -9.93
CA ARG A 57 10.60 12.90 -11.10
C ARG A 57 10.60 14.38 -10.73
N SER A 58 10.22 14.73 -9.50
CA SER A 58 10.24 16.12 -9.04
C SER A 58 11.66 16.68 -8.90
N GLN A 59 11.77 18.00 -8.94
CA GLN A 59 13.02 18.75 -8.71
C GLN A 59 13.36 18.93 -7.22
N LEU A 60 12.75 18.14 -6.33
CA LEU A 60 13.08 18.16 -4.91
C LEU A 60 14.50 17.64 -4.65
N ASN A 61 15.19 18.23 -3.68
CA ASN A 61 16.47 17.68 -3.20
C ASN A 61 16.26 16.32 -2.50
N GLY A 62 17.33 15.54 -2.35
CA GLY A 62 17.26 14.18 -1.78
C GLY A 62 16.58 14.13 -0.40
N LYS A 63 16.87 15.09 0.48
CA LYS A 63 16.23 15.18 1.81
C LYS A 63 14.71 15.37 1.69
N ASN A 64 14.28 16.27 0.81
CA ASN A 64 12.87 16.56 0.59
C ASN A 64 12.15 15.43 -0.15
N LYS A 65 12.82 14.71 -1.05
CA LYS A 65 12.28 13.48 -1.68
C LYS A 65 11.99 12.40 -0.64
N ILE A 66 12.94 12.13 0.26
CA ILE A 66 12.72 11.16 1.35
C ILE A 66 11.59 11.62 2.27
N ARG A 67 11.54 12.92 2.63
CA ARG A 67 10.43 13.47 3.41
C ARG A 67 9.09 13.26 2.71
N ALA A 68 9.00 13.54 1.42
CA ALA A 68 7.79 13.34 0.63
C ALA A 68 7.39 11.86 0.53
N ILE A 69 8.35 10.94 0.40
CA ILE A 69 8.05 9.49 0.42
C ILE A 69 7.40 9.11 1.76
N ASN A 70 7.96 9.59 2.88
CA ASN A 70 7.44 9.29 4.21
C ASN A 70 6.07 9.93 4.48
N SER A 71 5.82 11.16 4.01
CA SER A 71 4.58 11.89 4.30
C SER A 71 3.45 11.65 3.30
N TYR A 72 3.76 11.35 2.03
CA TYR A 72 2.78 11.19 0.96
C TYR A 72 2.67 9.74 0.47
N GLY A 73 3.80 9.06 0.25
CA GLY A 73 3.84 7.69 -0.24
C GLY A 73 3.43 6.66 0.83
N LEU A 74 4.11 6.70 1.98
CA LEU A 74 3.97 5.70 3.03
C LEU A 74 2.53 5.55 3.59
N PRO A 75 1.72 6.62 3.76
CA PRO A 75 0.34 6.49 4.21
C PRO A 75 -0.53 5.58 3.35
N VAL A 76 -0.26 5.50 2.03
CA VAL A 76 -1.01 4.64 1.10
C VAL A 76 -0.88 3.16 1.44
N ILE A 77 0.28 2.75 1.97
CA ILE A 77 0.51 1.38 2.44
C ILE A 77 0.08 1.23 3.90
N ARG A 78 0.36 2.22 4.74
CA ARG A 78 0.11 2.13 6.19
C ARG A 78 -1.37 1.94 6.51
N TYR A 79 -2.27 2.61 5.80
CA TYR A 79 -3.72 2.47 6.01
C TYR A 79 -4.22 1.03 5.80
N PRO A 80 -4.07 0.40 4.62
CA PRO A 80 -4.52 -0.98 4.40
C PRO A 80 -3.72 -2.01 5.19
N ALA A 81 -2.47 -1.71 5.58
CA ALA A 81 -1.68 -2.60 6.45
C ALA A 81 -2.21 -2.69 7.88
N GLY A 82 -2.99 -1.71 8.35
CA GLY A 82 -3.68 -1.77 9.64
C GLY A 82 -4.95 -2.63 9.62
N ILE A 83 -5.50 -2.90 8.43
CA ILE A 83 -6.80 -3.57 8.25
C ILE A 83 -6.60 -5.02 7.82
N THR A 84 -5.66 -5.26 6.90
CA THR A 84 -5.36 -6.58 6.34
C THR A 84 -3.97 -7.01 6.76
N THR A 85 -3.76 -8.31 7.00
CA THR A 85 -2.41 -8.86 7.23
C THR A 85 -1.57 -8.79 5.95
N TRP A 86 -0.41 -8.14 6.02
CA TRP A 86 0.54 -8.07 4.90
C TRP A 86 1.61 -9.16 5.04
N PRO A 87 1.74 -10.06 4.05
CA PRO A 87 2.78 -11.06 4.10
C PRO A 87 4.15 -10.39 3.89
N MET A 88 5.15 -10.86 4.65
CA MET A 88 6.51 -10.31 4.63
C MET A 88 7.11 -10.30 3.21
N GLU A 89 6.80 -11.30 2.39
CA GLU A 89 7.29 -11.40 1.01
C GLU A 89 6.75 -10.29 0.09
N GLU A 90 5.50 -9.87 0.26
CA GLU A 90 4.94 -8.73 -0.48
C GLU A 90 5.59 -7.41 -0.05
N ILE A 91 5.87 -7.26 1.25
CA ILE A 91 6.57 -6.09 1.80
C ILE A 91 8.00 -6.00 1.24
N LYS A 92 8.77 -7.09 1.31
CA LYS A 92 10.14 -7.16 0.76
C LYS A 92 10.16 -6.90 -0.75
N THR A 93 9.19 -7.43 -1.49
CA THR A 93 9.07 -7.20 -2.94
C THR A 93 8.81 -5.73 -3.25
N THR A 94 7.93 -5.09 -2.46
CA THR A 94 7.60 -3.68 -2.60
C THR A 94 8.81 -2.81 -2.27
N ASP A 95 9.53 -3.12 -1.19
CA ASP A 95 10.79 -2.44 -0.86
C ASP A 95 11.84 -2.58 -1.97
N GLY A 96 12.05 -3.79 -2.50
CA GLY A 96 12.99 -4.01 -3.60
C GLY A 96 12.68 -3.15 -4.82
N LYS A 97 11.39 -2.98 -5.16
CA LYS A 97 10.94 -2.08 -6.23
C LYS A 97 11.21 -0.61 -5.90
N THR A 98 10.97 -0.19 -4.65
CA THR A 98 11.27 1.17 -4.18
C THR A 98 12.75 1.49 -4.29
N ARG A 99 13.62 0.58 -3.80
CA ARG A 99 15.08 0.74 -3.91
C ARG A 99 15.54 0.83 -5.37
N LYS A 100 15.00 -0.03 -6.24
CA LYS A 100 15.28 0.03 -7.68
C LYS A 100 14.87 1.39 -8.28
N LEU A 101 13.70 1.92 -7.92
CA LEU A 101 13.25 3.24 -8.36
C LEU A 101 14.19 4.36 -7.88
N LEU A 102 14.60 4.32 -6.61
CA LEU A 102 15.54 5.29 -6.04
C LEU A 102 16.89 5.28 -6.78
N THR A 103 17.43 4.09 -7.07
CA THR A 103 18.68 3.94 -7.84
C THR A 103 18.52 4.45 -9.28
N MET A 104 17.43 4.10 -9.97
CA MET A 104 17.20 4.54 -11.37
C MET A 104 17.07 6.06 -11.50
N HIS A 105 16.56 6.75 -10.48
CA HIS A 105 16.43 8.21 -10.47
C HIS A 105 17.66 8.93 -9.87
N GLY A 106 18.80 8.24 -9.76
CA GLY A 106 20.06 8.84 -9.28
C GLY A 106 20.08 9.18 -7.79
N GLY A 107 19.13 8.65 -6.99
CA GLY A 107 19.09 8.85 -5.55
C GLY A 107 20.21 8.12 -4.81
N PHE A 108 20.72 7.02 -5.39
CA PHE A 108 21.79 6.20 -4.83
C PHE A 108 22.66 5.59 -5.95
N PRO A 109 23.94 5.26 -5.65
CA PRO A 109 24.78 4.51 -6.57
C PRO A 109 24.18 3.13 -6.88
N PRO A 110 24.53 2.51 -8.03
CA PRO A 110 24.15 1.14 -8.36
C PRO A 110 24.58 0.16 -7.26
N LYS A 111 23.69 -0.76 -6.87
CA LYS A 111 23.91 -1.77 -5.80
C LYS A 111 24.33 -1.15 -4.44
N PRO A 112 23.55 -0.22 -3.87
CA PRO A 112 23.87 0.32 -2.56
C PRO A 112 23.67 -0.77 -1.48
N SER A 113 24.46 -0.69 -0.39
CA SER A 113 24.17 -1.48 0.81
C SER A 113 22.75 -1.18 1.29
N PRO A 114 21.88 -2.21 1.50
CA PRO A 114 20.51 -1.98 1.96
C PRO A 114 20.44 -1.19 3.27
N LEU A 115 21.41 -1.42 4.18
CA LEU A 115 21.50 -0.75 5.47
C LEU A 115 21.55 0.77 5.34
N ARG A 116 22.23 1.28 4.31
CA ARG A 116 22.40 2.73 4.10
C ARG A 116 21.07 3.49 4.00
N LEU A 117 20.01 2.86 3.48
CA LEU A 117 18.71 3.53 3.35
C LEU A 117 17.97 3.63 4.69
N TYR A 118 18.25 2.71 5.61
CA TYR A 118 17.53 2.54 6.88
C TYR A 118 18.31 3.06 8.09
N THR A 119 19.61 3.28 7.92
CA THR A 119 20.48 3.88 8.93
C THR A 119 20.35 5.40 8.91
N SER A 120 20.54 6.04 10.06
CA SER A 120 20.56 7.49 10.11
C SER A 120 21.81 8.06 9.42
N ARG A 121 21.73 9.29 8.89
CA ARG A 121 22.89 9.98 8.29
C ARG A 121 24.10 10.10 9.21
N LYS A 122 23.87 10.18 10.52
CA LYS A 122 24.95 10.29 11.52
C LYS A 122 25.71 8.98 11.68
N GLU A 123 25.09 7.84 11.35
CA GLU A 123 25.64 6.49 11.53
C GLU A 123 26.11 5.88 10.20
N GLY A 124 26.25 6.69 9.14
CA GLY A 124 26.72 6.24 7.82
C GLY A 124 25.62 5.94 6.79
N GLY A 125 24.38 6.40 7.05
CA GLY A 125 23.23 6.31 6.12
C GLY A 125 22.99 7.54 5.26
#